data_AF-A0A9E5QU15-F1
#
_entry.id   AF-A0A9E5QU15-F1
#
_cell.length_a   1.000
_cell.length_b   1.000
_cell.length_c   1.000
_cell.angle_alpha   90.00
_cell.angle_beta   90.00
_cell.angle_gamma   90.00
#
_symmetry.space_group_name_H-M   'P 1'
#
loop_
_entity.id
_entity.type
_entity.pdbx_description
1 polymer ?
#
loop_
_entity_poly.entity_id
_entity_poly.type
_entity_poly.pdbx_seq_one_letter_code
_entity_poly.pdbx_strand_id
1 'polypeptide(L)'
;MCVSNRLCYGCRKIWLVYCPNRCVSFKKVKGATWKKPDGLNTVHSKKLPVTQVSYNDAMAYCEWSGLELPTYQQYWELIEPDKRQVISDNNAPISQADEVNVLGNVWDITKTVRGNEVRLAGGSLFCSPSTCHGTTKERELYVDTQTGNIHIGFAVIIK
;
A
#
# COMPACT_ATOMS: atom_id res chain seq x y z
N MET A 1 9.91 -28.92 1.42
CA MET A 1 10.85 -27.93 1.99
C MET A 1 11.58 -27.24 0.84
N CYS A 2 11.57 -25.90 0.84
CA CYS A 2 12.14 -25.00 -0.17
C CYS A 2 11.60 -25.10 -1.61
N VAL A 3 10.49 -24.42 -1.90
CA VAL A 3 10.06 -24.16 -3.29
C VAL A 3 10.76 -22.89 -3.81
N SER A 4 11.98 -23.10 -4.28
CA SER A 4 12.63 -22.50 -5.46
C SER A 4 11.99 -21.24 -6.09
N ASN A 5 12.70 -20.12 -6.00
CA ASN A 5 13.08 -19.22 -7.12
C ASN A 5 12.05 -18.94 -8.24
N ARG A 6 10.85 -18.47 -7.90
CA ARG A 6 9.99 -17.69 -8.82
C ARG A 6 9.54 -16.38 -8.17
N LEU A 7 10.51 -15.59 -7.72
CA LEU A 7 10.24 -14.20 -7.33
C LEU A 7 10.05 -13.39 -8.61
N CYS A 8 8.88 -12.77 -8.75
CA CYS A 8 8.43 -11.90 -9.83
C CYS A 8 9.55 -11.00 -10.41
N TYR A 9 10.22 -11.45 -11.46
CA TYR A 9 11.00 -10.60 -12.36
C TYR A 9 10.04 -9.87 -13.31
N GLY A 10 9.29 -8.89 -12.79
CA GLY A 10 8.23 -8.27 -13.60
C GLY A 10 7.77 -6.87 -13.24
N CYS A 11 8.02 -6.35 -12.03
CA CYS A 11 7.47 -5.06 -11.64
C CYS A 11 8.32 -3.90 -12.23
N ARG A 12 8.04 -3.48 -13.48
CA ARG A 12 8.86 -2.53 -14.25
C ARG A 12 8.66 -1.04 -13.92
N LYS A 13 7.89 -0.66 -12.90
CA LYS A 13 7.71 0.75 -12.54
C LYS A 13 7.52 0.90 -11.03
N ILE A 14 8.62 1.20 -10.35
CA ILE A 14 8.71 1.37 -8.91
C ILE A 14 9.03 2.84 -8.64
N TRP A 15 8.33 3.49 -7.71
CA TRP A 15 8.33 4.95 -7.59
C TRP A 15 8.69 5.45 -6.17
N LEU A 16 9.58 6.45 -6.06
CA LEU A 16 9.99 7.16 -4.82
C LEU A 16 9.97 8.68 -4.99
N VAL A 17 9.72 9.42 -3.91
CA VAL A 17 9.34 10.84 -3.92
C VAL A 17 10.50 11.83 -3.78
N TYR A 18 10.49 12.93 -4.54
CA TYR A 18 11.25 14.17 -4.24
C TYR A 18 10.48 15.46 -4.65
N CYS A 19 10.64 16.56 -3.89
CA CYS A 19 9.80 17.79 -3.87
C CYS A 19 10.57 19.06 -4.32
N PRO A 20 9.89 20.15 -4.78
CA PRO A 20 9.91 21.37 -3.95
C PRO A 20 8.63 22.26 -3.96
N ASN A 21 7.51 21.87 -4.59
CA ASN A 21 6.32 22.74 -4.69
C ASN A 21 4.98 21.99 -4.55
N ARG A 22 4.62 21.55 -3.33
CA ARG A 22 3.29 21.04 -2.91
C ARG A 22 2.69 19.85 -3.69
N CYS A 23 3.39 19.33 -4.69
CA CYS A 23 3.06 18.09 -5.39
C CYS A 23 4.15 17.04 -5.16
N VAL A 24 3.74 15.89 -4.64
CA VAL A 24 4.57 14.70 -4.44
C VAL A 24 4.88 14.10 -5.83
N SER A 25 6.13 14.21 -6.31
CA SER A 25 6.55 13.62 -7.58
C SER A 25 7.07 12.19 -7.39
N PHE A 26 7.12 11.40 -8.45
CA PHE A 26 7.52 10.00 -8.42
C PHE A 26 8.74 9.74 -9.32
N LYS A 27 9.79 9.12 -8.78
CA LYS A 27 11.04 8.76 -9.46
C LYS A 27 11.25 7.26 -9.46
N LYS A 28 11.66 6.71 -10.60
CA LYS A 28 12.08 5.31 -10.68
C LYS A 28 13.44 5.09 -10.05
N VAL A 29 13.52 4.14 -9.11
CA VAL A 29 14.76 3.79 -8.42
C VAL A 29 15.10 2.33 -8.67
N LYS A 30 16.32 2.11 -9.17
CA LYS A 30 16.82 0.76 -9.48
C LYS A 30 16.99 -0.02 -8.18
N GLY A 31 16.48 -1.24 -8.15
CA GLY A 31 16.61 -2.14 -6.99
C GLY A 31 15.60 -1.92 -5.88
N ALA A 32 14.72 -0.91 -5.99
CA ALA A 32 13.62 -0.72 -5.07
C ALA A 32 12.63 -1.90 -5.20
N THR A 33 12.35 -2.58 -4.09
CA THR A 33 11.53 -3.80 -4.02
C THR A 33 10.90 -3.89 -2.63
N TRP A 34 9.98 -4.81 -2.39
CA TRP A 34 9.41 -5.00 -1.06
C TRP A 34 10.46 -5.32 0.03
N LYS A 35 11.59 -5.94 -0.35
CA LYS A 35 12.72 -6.21 0.57
C LYS A 35 13.56 -4.97 0.85
N LYS A 36 13.66 -4.07 -0.15
CA LYS A 36 14.42 -2.81 -0.09
C LYS A 36 13.56 -1.68 -0.66
N PRO A 37 12.60 -1.11 0.10
CA PRO A 37 11.60 -0.20 -0.46
C PRO A 37 12.19 1.06 -1.10
N ASP A 38 13.34 1.52 -0.60
CA ASP A 38 14.09 2.66 -1.14
C ASP A 38 15.15 2.28 -2.20
N GLY A 39 15.34 0.98 -2.45
CA GLY A 39 16.35 0.40 -3.33
C GLY A 39 17.74 0.20 -2.73
N LEU A 40 17.96 0.66 -1.49
CA LEU A 40 19.26 0.62 -0.83
C LEU A 40 19.19 -0.20 0.46
N ASN A 41 18.30 0.20 1.37
CA ASN A 41 18.17 -0.30 2.73
C ASN A 41 17.12 -1.41 2.81
N THR A 42 17.45 -2.47 3.54
CA THR A 42 16.48 -3.53 3.83
C THR A 42 15.47 -3.08 4.87
N VAL A 43 14.25 -3.62 4.80
CA VAL A 43 13.24 -3.41 5.86
C VAL A 43 13.80 -3.84 7.22
N HIS A 44 13.62 -3.00 8.23
CA HIS A 44 14.20 -3.21 9.56
C HIS A 44 13.26 -3.98 10.51
N SER A 45 11.96 -4.00 10.23
CA SER A 45 10.96 -4.72 11.02
C SER A 45 10.01 -5.49 10.10
N LYS A 46 9.61 -6.69 10.53
CA LYS A 46 8.59 -7.52 9.86
C LYS A 46 7.17 -7.03 10.09
N LYS A 47 6.97 -6.12 11.05
CA LYS A 47 5.66 -5.56 11.41
C LYS A 47 5.31 -4.32 10.59
N LEU A 48 6.25 -3.79 9.80
CA LEU A 48 5.94 -2.73 8.83
C LEU A 48 5.00 -3.29 7.76
N PRO A 49 4.07 -2.47 7.25
CA PRO A 49 3.30 -2.86 6.09
C PRO A 49 4.25 -3.13 4.92
N VAL A 50 3.97 -4.20 4.17
CA VAL A 50 4.69 -4.48 2.93
C VAL A 50 4.34 -3.40 1.89
N THR A 51 5.35 -2.87 1.22
CA THR A 51 5.16 -1.89 0.13
C THR A 51 5.93 -2.31 -1.12
N GLN A 52 5.91 -1.49 -2.17
CA GLN A 52 6.43 -1.85 -3.49
C GLN A 52 5.78 -3.12 -4.06
N VAL A 53 4.49 -3.28 -3.77
CA VAL A 53 3.66 -4.40 -4.22
C VAL A 53 2.53 -3.89 -5.11
N SER A 54 2.18 -4.68 -6.12
CA SER A 54 1.07 -4.42 -7.04
C SER A 54 -0.17 -5.22 -6.67
N TYR A 55 -1.29 -4.93 -7.32
CA TYR A 55 -2.51 -5.73 -7.17
C TYR A 55 -2.28 -7.20 -7.54
N ASN A 56 -1.50 -7.47 -8.59
CA ASN A 56 -1.17 -8.84 -8.98
C ASN A 56 -0.39 -9.58 -7.87
N ASP A 57 0.52 -8.89 -7.18
CA ASP A 57 1.27 -9.47 -6.06
C ASP A 57 0.35 -9.75 -4.86
N ALA A 58 -0.57 -8.81 -4.56
CA ALA A 58 -1.55 -8.97 -3.49
C ALA A 58 -2.53 -10.12 -3.76
N MET A 59 -3.01 -10.26 -5.00
CA MET A 59 -3.87 -11.38 -5.40
C MET A 59 -3.14 -12.72 -5.34
N ALA A 60 -1.88 -12.79 -5.79
CA ALA A 60 -1.06 -14.00 -5.68
C ALA A 60 -0.83 -14.39 -4.20
N TYR A 61 -0.65 -13.41 -3.32
CA TYR A 61 -0.58 -13.64 -1.88
C TYR A 61 -1.89 -14.20 -1.32
N CYS A 62 -3.04 -13.63 -1.71
CA CYS A 62 -4.36 -14.12 -1.31
C CYS A 62 -4.59 -15.57 -1.77
N GLU A 63 -4.27 -15.90 -3.02
CA GLU A 63 -4.38 -17.26 -3.56
C GLU A 63 -3.51 -18.26 -2.77
N TRP A 64 -2.27 -17.88 -2.46
CA TRP A 64 -1.35 -18.72 -1.69
C TRP A 64 -1.79 -18.91 -0.23
N SER A 65 -2.28 -17.85 0.41
CA SER A 65 -2.63 -17.86 1.84
C SER A 65 -4.05 -18.34 2.14
N GLY A 66 -4.92 -18.42 1.12
CA GLY A 66 -6.35 -18.70 1.29
C GLY A 66 -7.13 -17.54 1.90
N LEU A 67 -6.54 -16.34 1.95
CA LEU A 67 -7.17 -15.10 2.45
C LEU A 67 -7.71 -14.27 1.28
N GLU A 68 -8.41 -13.18 1.59
CA GLU A 68 -8.94 -12.29 0.57
C GLU A 68 -8.68 -10.81 0.86
N LEU A 69 -8.53 -10.03 -0.21
CA LEU A 69 -8.56 -8.57 -0.12
C LEU A 69 -9.97 -8.09 0.21
N PRO A 70 -10.12 -7.08 1.09
CA PRO A 70 -11.41 -6.44 1.29
C PRO A 70 -11.86 -5.74 0.01
N THR A 71 -13.17 -5.73 -0.25
CA THR A 71 -13.74 -4.74 -1.16
C THR A 71 -13.59 -3.34 -0.56
N TYR A 72 -13.66 -2.30 -1.39
CA TYR A 72 -13.58 -0.92 -0.92
C TYR A 72 -14.57 -0.63 0.23
N GLN A 73 -15.82 -1.09 0.10
CA GLN A 73 -16.82 -0.92 1.13
C GLN A 73 -16.47 -1.67 2.42
N GLN A 74 -16.05 -2.94 2.32
CA GLN A 74 -15.64 -3.73 3.48
C GLN A 74 -14.44 -3.10 4.21
N TYR A 75 -13.48 -2.52 3.47
CA TYR A 75 -12.36 -1.81 4.08
C TYR A 75 -12.86 -0.73 5.05
N TRP A 76 -13.75 0.15 4.58
CA TRP A 76 -14.28 1.24 5.42
C TRP A 76 -15.11 0.77 6.62
N GLU A 77 -15.83 -0.35 6.47
CA GLU A 77 -16.57 -0.97 7.58
C GLU A 77 -15.63 -1.58 8.63
N LEU A 78 -14.52 -2.19 8.20
CA LEU A 78 -13.56 -2.82 9.10
C LEU A 78 -12.73 -1.82 9.91
N ILE A 79 -12.50 -0.59 9.39
CA ILE A 79 -11.71 0.42 10.10
C ILE A 79 -12.52 1.26 11.10
N GLU A 80 -13.84 1.34 10.95
CA GLU A 80 -14.71 2.17 11.81
C GLU A 80 -14.51 1.93 13.33
N PRO A 81 -14.37 0.68 13.81
CA PRO A 81 -14.13 0.43 15.23
C PRO A 81 -12.70 0.76 15.68
N ASP A 82 -11.72 0.85 14.79
CA ASP A 82 -10.32 1.08 15.15
C ASP A 82 -10.08 2.54 15.56
N LYS A 83 -9.62 2.75 16.80
CA LYS A 83 -9.34 4.08 17.38
C LYS A 83 -7.84 4.39 17.50
N ARG A 84 -6.97 3.53 16.97
CA ARG A 84 -5.52 3.78 16.93
C ARG A 84 -5.20 5.03 16.12
N GLN A 85 -4.00 5.56 16.32
CA GLN A 85 -3.53 6.77 15.66
C GLN A 85 -3.49 6.58 14.13
N VAL A 86 -4.05 7.56 13.40
CA VAL A 86 -3.95 7.67 11.94
C VAL A 86 -2.66 8.43 11.60
N ILE A 87 -1.82 7.82 10.76
CA ILE A 87 -0.58 8.43 10.28
C ILE A 87 -0.85 9.12 8.94
N SER A 88 -0.76 10.44 8.91
CA SER A 88 -1.08 11.27 7.75
C SER A 88 -0.35 12.61 7.85
N ASP A 89 -0.36 13.41 6.78
CA ASP A 89 0.23 14.75 6.73
C ASP A 89 1.73 14.78 7.13
N ASN A 90 2.46 13.72 6.78
CA ASN A 90 3.88 13.52 7.11
C ASN A 90 4.19 13.66 8.62
N ASN A 91 3.21 13.40 9.49
CA ASN A 91 3.37 13.53 10.93
C ASN A 91 4.31 12.46 11.54
N ALA A 92 4.50 11.34 10.85
CA ALA A 92 5.38 10.24 11.23
C ALA A 92 5.82 9.45 9.98
N PRO A 93 6.93 8.68 10.05
CA PRO A 93 7.30 7.73 9.01
C PRO A 93 6.30 6.57 8.93
N ILE A 94 6.49 5.66 7.96
CA ILE A 94 5.71 4.41 7.91
C ILE A 94 5.91 3.64 9.22
N SER A 95 4.80 3.42 9.93
CA SER A 95 4.76 2.81 11.25
C SER A 95 4.30 1.35 11.19
N GLN A 96 4.55 0.61 12.26
CA GLN A 96 4.20 -0.81 12.34
C GLN A 96 2.69 -1.00 12.36
N ALA A 97 2.18 -1.99 11.62
CA ALA A 97 0.75 -2.20 11.39
C ALA A 97 -0.04 -2.58 12.66
N ASP A 98 0.65 -3.08 13.69
CA ASP A 98 0.06 -3.37 15.00
C ASP A 98 -0.04 -2.13 15.90
N GLU A 99 0.71 -1.07 15.62
CA GLU A 99 0.78 0.14 16.47
C GLU A 99 -0.19 1.24 16.00
N VAL A 100 -0.45 1.33 14.71
CA VAL A 100 -1.23 2.42 14.10
C VAL A 100 -2.46 1.91 13.37
N ASN A 101 -3.40 2.82 13.08
CA ASN A 101 -4.56 2.51 12.27
C ASN A 101 -4.11 2.15 10.84
N VAL A 102 -4.87 1.27 10.20
CA VAL A 102 -4.68 0.93 8.77
C VAL A 102 -5.12 2.11 7.88
N LEU A 103 -6.02 2.97 8.36
CA LEU A 103 -6.30 4.27 7.75
C LEU A 103 -5.06 5.18 7.85
N GLY A 104 -4.66 5.76 6.73
CA GLY A 104 -3.37 6.47 6.62
C GLY A 104 -2.23 5.48 6.46
N ASN A 105 -1.04 5.82 6.98
CA ASN A 105 0.18 5.02 6.90
C ASN A 105 0.59 4.68 5.44
N VAL A 106 0.00 3.66 4.82
CA VAL A 106 0.16 3.32 3.40
C VAL A 106 -1.20 3.15 2.75
N TRP A 107 -1.29 3.40 1.44
CA TRP A 107 -2.48 3.06 0.68
C TRP A 107 -2.70 1.55 0.66
N ASP A 108 -3.94 1.13 0.83
CA ASP A 108 -4.32 -0.27 0.74
C ASP A 108 -4.98 -0.60 -0.60
N ILE A 109 -4.47 -1.65 -1.23
CA ILE A 109 -5.08 -2.26 -2.40
C ILE A 109 -6.40 -2.94 -1.99
N THR A 110 -7.48 -2.63 -2.71
CA THR A 110 -8.78 -3.29 -2.51
C THR A 110 -9.09 -4.25 -3.64
N LYS A 111 -10.03 -5.17 -3.40
CA LYS A 111 -10.49 -6.15 -4.39
C LYS A 111 -11.18 -5.43 -5.56
N THR A 112 -10.61 -5.55 -6.76
CA THR A 112 -11.22 -5.04 -7.99
C THR A 112 -12.49 -5.80 -8.34
N VAL A 113 -13.55 -5.06 -8.62
CA VAL A 113 -14.87 -5.63 -8.97
C VAL A 113 -15.04 -5.74 -10.49
N ARG A 114 -14.45 -4.82 -11.28
CA ARG A 114 -14.51 -4.84 -12.76
C ARG A 114 -13.31 -4.14 -13.39
N GLY A 115 -12.75 -4.74 -14.44
CA GLY A 115 -11.70 -4.13 -15.26
C GLY A 115 -10.29 -4.22 -14.66
N ASN A 116 -9.39 -3.39 -15.17
CA ASN A 116 -7.98 -3.33 -14.77
C ASN A 116 -7.68 -2.13 -13.85
N GLU A 117 -8.72 -1.49 -13.32
CA GLU A 117 -8.62 -0.35 -12.42
C GLU A 117 -8.83 -0.81 -10.98
N VAL A 118 -7.80 -0.63 -10.18
CA VAL A 118 -7.74 -1.05 -8.79
C VAL A 118 -7.97 0.18 -7.93
N ARG A 119 -9.07 0.17 -7.16
CA ARG A 119 -9.34 1.27 -6.23
C ARG A 119 -8.46 1.12 -4.99
N LEU A 120 -7.78 2.19 -4.61
CA LEU A 120 -7.03 2.26 -3.36
C LEU A 120 -7.88 2.85 -2.24
N ALA A 121 -7.64 2.41 -1.00
CA ALA A 121 -8.30 2.92 0.20
C ALA A 121 -7.28 3.37 1.26
N GLY A 122 -7.76 4.05 2.30
CA GLY A 122 -6.96 4.39 3.48
C GLY A 122 -6.23 5.74 3.42
N GLY A 123 -5.67 6.09 2.27
CA GLY A 123 -4.70 7.16 2.19
C GLY A 123 -3.33 6.70 2.68
N SER A 124 -2.30 7.55 2.59
CA SER A 124 -0.97 7.24 3.12
C SER A 124 -0.48 8.36 4.01
N LEU A 125 0.68 8.17 4.64
CA LEU A 125 1.37 9.21 5.41
C LEU A 125 1.56 10.52 4.63
N PHE A 126 1.64 10.45 3.29
CA PHE A 126 1.82 11.64 2.45
C PHE A 126 0.52 12.42 2.19
N CYS A 127 -0.64 11.89 2.59
CA CYS A 127 -1.92 12.55 2.37
C CYS A 127 -2.28 13.52 3.47
N SER A 128 -2.79 14.68 3.05
CA SER A 128 -3.35 15.71 3.89
C SER A 128 -4.67 16.22 3.30
N PRO A 129 -5.50 16.95 4.07
CA PRO A 129 -6.75 17.49 3.57
C PRO A 129 -6.60 18.42 2.36
N SER A 130 -5.45 19.07 2.22
CA SER A 130 -5.11 20.02 1.13
C SER A 130 -4.42 19.37 -0.07
N THR A 131 -4.12 18.06 -0.02
CA THR A 131 -3.39 17.34 -1.07
C THR A 131 -4.23 16.19 -1.63
N CYS A 132 -3.91 14.93 -1.31
CA CYS A 132 -4.66 13.78 -1.80
C CYS A 132 -5.97 13.52 -1.05
N HIS A 133 -6.20 14.15 0.11
CA HIS A 133 -7.41 13.99 0.93
C HIS A 133 -7.81 12.49 1.06
N GLY A 134 -6.81 11.64 1.29
CA GLY A 134 -6.91 10.20 1.07
C GLY A 134 -7.58 9.41 2.19
N THR A 135 -7.73 10.03 3.36
CA THR A 135 -8.28 9.40 4.57
C THR A 135 -9.80 9.52 4.68
N THR A 136 -10.49 9.82 3.58
CA THR A 136 -11.96 9.89 3.53
C THR A 136 -12.54 8.87 2.57
N LYS A 137 -13.75 8.39 2.88
CA LYS A 137 -14.44 7.34 2.13
C LYS A 137 -14.82 7.76 0.72
N GLU A 138 -15.06 9.05 0.53
CA GLU A 138 -15.46 9.65 -0.72
C GLU A 138 -14.30 9.75 -1.72
N ARG A 139 -13.06 9.53 -1.26
CA ARG A 139 -11.89 9.62 -2.14
C ARG A 139 -11.91 8.52 -3.20
N GLU A 140 -11.73 8.93 -4.44
CA GLU A 140 -11.61 8.05 -5.60
C GLU A 140 -10.20 8.08 -6.19
N LEU A 141 -9.38 7.08 -5.85
CA LEU A 141 -8.05 6.91 -6.42
C LEU A 141 -7.93 5.50 -7.01
N TYR A 142 -7.48 5.45 -8.26
CA TYR A 142 -7.33 4.21 -9.00
C TYR A 142 -5.90 4.07 -9.54
N VAL A 143 -5.43 2.82 -9.60
CA VAL A 143 -4.18 2.45 -10.23
C VAL A 143 -4.39 1.24 -11.14
N ASP A 144 -3.49 0.99 -12.09
CA ASP A 144 -3.50 -0.25 -12.85
C ASP A 144 -3.02 -1.43 -12.00
N THR A 145 -3.26 -2.66 -12.48
CA THR A 145 -2.95 -3.89 -11.73
C THR A 145 -1.47 -4.15 -11.46
N GLN A 146 -0.56 -3.42 -12.11
CA GLN A 146 0.89 -3.58 -12.00
C GLN A 146 1.56 -2.44 -11.21
N THR A 147 0.83 -1.37 -10.90
CA THR A 147 1.40 -0.24 -10.17
C THR A 147 1.61 -0.60 -8.70
N GLY A 148 2.84 -0.41 -8.24
CA GLY A 148 3.25 -0.47 -6.84
C GLY A 148 4.32 0.60 -6.56
N ASN A 149 4.32 1.15 -5.35
CA ASN A 149 5.30 2.15 -4.92
C ASN A 149 5.60 2.04 -3.42
N ILE A 150 6.43 2.93 -2.87
CA ILE A 150 6.85 2.88 -1.46
C ILE A 150 5.72 3.04 -0.42
N HIS A 151 4.56 3.57 -0.82
CA HIS A 151 3.42 3.81 0.06
C HIS A 151 2.14 3.12 -0.44
N ILE A 152 2.27 2.09 -1.28
CA ILE A 152 1.17 1.20 -1.66
C ILE A 152 1.47 -0.17 -1.06
N GLY A 153 0.57 -0.65 -0.22
CA GLY A 153 0.54 -1.96 0.40
C GLY A 153 -0.84 -2.59 0.27
N PHE A 154 -1.14 -3.54 1.15
CA PHE A 154 -2.47 -4.14 1.24
C PHE A 154 -2.71 -4.76 2.62
N ALA A 155 -3.97 -4.86 2.98
CA ALA A 155 -4.46 -5.65 4.11
C ALA A 155 -5.38 -6.77 3.60
N VAL A 156 -5.46 -7.85 4.36
CA VAL A 156 -6.31 -9.01 4.06
C VAL A 156 -7.31 -9.23 5.17
N ILE A 157 -8.46 -9.79 4.83
CA ILE A 157 -9.46 -10.21 5.79
C ILE A 157 -9.08 -11.58 6.34
N ILE A 158 -9.01 -11.68 7.67
CA ILE A 158 -8.90 -12.95 8.39
C ILE A 158 -10.32 -13.36 8.82
N LYS A 159 -10.73 -14.58 8.47
CA LYS A 159 -12.04 -15.16 8.81
C LYS A 159 -11.96 -15.93 10.12
#